data_AF-A0A7C7WDL7-F1
#
_entry.id   AF-A0A7C7WDL7-F1
#
_cell.length_a   1.000
_cell.length_b   1.000
_cell.length_c   1.000
_cell.angle_alpha   90.00
_cell.angle_beta   90.00
_cell.angle_gamma   90.00
#
_symmetry.space_group_name_H-M   'P 1'
#
loop_
_entity.id
_entity.type
_entity.pdbx_description
1 polymer ?
#
loop_
_entity_poly.entity_id
_entity_poly.type
_entity_poly.pdbx_seq_one_letter_code
_entity_poly.pdbx_strand_id
1 'polypeptide(L)'
;MVSSDGQRREPTRPDDHNMWRTFGLQCALSSCDRRNGRVESPLVPMRNLAVLLGLVSALAFVLSSSPASLPFAAARAQTQPPLPAVEAPPRSALLPAQEHVHARYQADIAAVQRFRPTHHFWRHIFTIPDGSIIFGSAEDGRLLATFPTQGNWAREGVWEDAALEDTLEGIRLQSRLTRRRDQVEALLTPIVGEVVHNPTRGRFLSPHAARYGGFLDQWGLIYERFGVPAEIGLAQAVVESGLNGRARSGADARGFCQFLRRNWNHLDRLAPNVIEVYNQTTQAPYCAAYLSILATMYGSFIPALSEHHAGGVNVGRTVINGERLGGADTREQYLMGSEFVRDLRNISIRRYRELFRTYGPRSFLYSEMVFGNTVNVQQLRVGAVQTPIFAMRTTRNLPLSELRRKTGLSTTELKRFNPALVKQVPARANVYLPEYVEEFGEDVSFWHRPATPSFAAALNDFVRLEAGVERWHEASFEATLREFQERFQETGTEEGTVMATTLRYVIGDLRTSRRAAILSEFRTNGRILDLFRRGLQELRAGASDD
;
A
#
# COMPACT_ATOMS: atom_id res chain seq x y z
N MET A 1 43.90 30.26 25.27
CA MET A 1 43.25 28.93 25.34
C MET A 1 42.02 28.99 24.44
N VAL A 2 41.86 28.20 23.37
CA VAL A 2 41.87 26.71 23.28
C VAL A 2 40.62 26.16 23.98
N SER A 3 39.63 25.53 23.31
CA SER A 3 39.55 25.14 21.88
C SER A 3 38.12 24.93 21.34
N SER A 4 37.98 24.89 20.00
CA SER A 4 37.19 23.98 19.12
C SER A 4 36.10 23.06 19.72
N ASP A 5 34.98 22.70 19.07
CA ASP A 5 34.49 22.97 17.70
C ASP A 5 33.01 22.54 17.51
N GLY A 6 32.48 22.66 16.28
CA GLY A 6 31.80 21.47 15.71
C GLY A 6 30.28 21.46 15.54
N GLN A 7 29.58 22.58 15.41
CA GLN A 7 28.20 22.56 14.91
C GLN A 7 28.15 22.22 13.40
N ARG A 8 28.17 20.92 13.08
CA ARG A 8 27.86 20.42 11.74
C ARG A 8 26.41 20.77 11.39
N ARG A 9 26.21 21.63 10.39
CA ARG A 9 24.90 21.77 9.73
C ARG A 9 24.62 20.50 8.93
N GLU A 10 23.50 19.84 9.19
CA GLU A 10 23.03 18.76 8.32
C GLU A 10 22.68 19.31 6.93
N PRO A 11 22.97 18.57 5.84
CA PRO A 11 22.52 18.96 4.51
C PRO A 11 20.99 18.85 4.43
N THR A 12 20.35 19.92 3.96
CA THR A 12 18.91 19.94 3.68
C THR A 12 18.56 18.85 2.67
N ARG A 13 17.66 17.93 3.04
CA ARG A 13 17.17 16.90 2.12
C ARG A 13 16.42 17.53 0.94
N PRO A 14 16.50 16.98 -0.28
CA PRO A 14 15.57 17.30 -1.35
C PRO A 14 14.13 16.95 -0.96
N ASP A 15 13.15 17.69 -1.49
CA ASP A 15 11.72 17.43 -1.24
C ASP A 15 11.21 16.19 -1.98
N ASP A 16 10.97 15.09 -1.26
CA ASP A 16 10.34 13.84 -1.76
C ASP A 16 8.86 14.00 -2.23
N HIS A 17 8.36 15.24 -2.33
CA HIS A 17 6.92 15.54 -2.43
C HIS A 17 6.42 15.95 -3.83
N ASN A 18 7.24 15.89 -4.89
CA ASN A 18 6.88 16.47 -6.19
C ASN A 18 6.70 15.50 -7.39
N MET A 19 7.05 14.21 -7.28
CA MET A 19 7.09 13.29 -8.45
C MET A 19 5.73 12.76 -8.97
N TRP A 20 4.61 12.96 -8.25
CA TRP A 20 3.28 12.53 -8.72
C TRP A 20 2.48 13.63 -9.46
N ARG A 21 3.09 14.78 -9.78
CA ARG A 21 2.43 15.88 -10.52
C ARG A 21 2.43 15.72 -12.05
N THR A 22 3.16 14.74 -12.58
CA THR A 22 3.48 14.64 -14.02
C THR A 22 2.54 13.76 -14.85
N PHE A 23 1.51 13.15 -14.25
CA PHE A 23 0.34 12.64 -14.97
C PHE A 23 -0.89 13.53 -14.70
N GLY A 24 -1.21 14.42 -15.63
CA GLY A 24 -2.50 15.12 -15.74
C GLY A 24 -2.90 16.01 -14.55
N LEU A 25 -2.55 17.31 -14.64
CA LEU A 25 -2.88 18.47 -13.78
C LEU A 25 -3.82 18.33 -12.56
N GLN A 26 -3.45 19.07 -11.51
CA GLN A 26 -4.23 19.41 -10.31
C GLN A 26 -5.74 19.57 -10.53
N CYS A 27 -6.54 19.05 -9.60
CA CYS A 27 -7.45 19.92 -8.83
C CYS A 27 -8.04 19.20 -7.60
N ALA A 28 -7.39 19.38 -6.46
CA ALA A 28 -8.04 19.37 -5.16
C ALA A 28 -8.30 20.83 -4.75
N LEU A 29 -9.56 21.19 -4.56
CA LEU A 29 -9.98 22.32 -3.74
C LEU A 29 -11.45 22.11 -3.35
N SER A 30 -11.72 22.16 -2.05
CA SER A 30 -13.03 22.50 -1.50
C SER A 30 -12.84 23.79 -0.70
N SER A 31 -13.83 24.67 -0.77
CA SER A 31 -13.89 26.02 -0.21
C SER A 31 -12.98 26.33 1.00
N CYS A 32 -12.10 27.33 0.85
CA CYS A 32 -11.92 28.40 1.85
C CYS A 32 -11.27 29.64 1.21
N ASP A 33 -11.34 30.76 1.93
CA ASP A 33 -11.35 32.14 1.39
C ASP A 33 -9.98 32.75 1.00
N ARG A 34 -10.01 33.92 0.35
CA ARG A 34 -8.87 34.75 -0.07
C ARG A 34 -8.30 35.59 1.09
N ARG A 35 -6.97 35.83 1.07
CA ARG A 35 -6.39 37.18 1.27
C ARG A 35 -4.94 37.30 0.77
N ASN A 36 -4.51 38.55 0.59
CA ASN A 36 -3.36 38.99 -0.23
C ASN A 36 -1.98 38.77 0.42
N GLY A 37 -0.93 38.77 -0.40
CA GLY A 37 0.47 38.98 0.04
C GLY A 37 1.49 38.91 -1.11
N ARG A 38 2.05 40.05 -1.54
CA ARG A 38 3.21 40.14 -2.45
C ARG A 38 4.48 40.51 -1.66
N VAL A 39 5.58 39.79 -1.87
CA VAL A 39 7.00 40.25 -1.85
C VAL A 39 7.71 39.25 -2.79
N GLU A 40 8.02 39.61 -4.04
CA GLU A 40 9.25 40.27 -4.53
C GLU A 40 10.53 39.40 -4.47
N SER A 41 11.24 39.38 -5.61
CA SER A 41 12.51 38.67 -5.86
C SER A 41 13.72 39.58 -5.52
N PRO A 42 14.98 39.10 -5.58
CA PRO A 42 15.66 39.06 -6.88
C PRO A 42 16.66 37.89 -7.09
N LEU A 43 17.15 37.80 -8.32
CA LEU A 43 18.24 36.92 -8.76
C LEU A 43 19.61 37.55 -8.49
N VAL A 44 20.65 36.71 -8.33
CA VAL A 44 22.06 37.11 -8.53
C VAL A 44 22.75 36.06 -9.42
N PRO A 45 23.45 36.44 -10.50
CA PRO A 45 24.09 35.50 -11.42
C PRO A 45 25.56 35.21 -11.06
N MET A 46 26.10 34.10 -11.57
CA MET A 46 27.55 33.87 -11.68
C MET A 46 27.91 33.35 -13.07
N ARG A 47 29.13 33.66 -13.54
CA ARG A 47 29.64 33.34 -14.88
C ARG A 47 30.82 32.37 -14.79
N ASN A 48 30.83 31.41 -15.71
CA ASN A 48 31.94 30.73 -16.38
C ASN A 48 33.32 30.62 -15.66
N LEU A 49 33.78 29.38 -15.43
CA LEU A 49 35.16 28.97 -15.75
C LEU A 49 35.19 27.52 -16.29
N ALA A 50 36.30 27.08 -16.89
CA ALA A 50 36.34 25.99 -17.87
C ALA A 50 37.75 25.36 -18.03
N VAL A 51 37.80 24.05 -18.37
CA VAL A 51 38.96 23.28 -18.91
C VAL A 51 40.10 23.02 -17.87
N LEU A 52 40.91 21.95 -17.87
CA LEU A 52 41.07 20.70 -18.67
C LEU A 52 40.28 19.50 -18.03
N LEU A 53 40.18 18.25 -18.52
CA LEU A 53 40.82 17.40 -19.57
C LEU A 53 42.06 16.56 -19.11
N GLY A 54 41.89 15.22 -18.97
CA GLY A 54 42.98 14.25 -18.75
C GLY A 54 42.49 12.79 -18.89
N LEU A 55 43.20 11.94 -19.64
CA LEU A 55 42.66 10.66 -20.15
C LEU A 55 43.76 9.58 -20.33
N VAL A 56 43.75 8.55 -19.47
CA VAL A 56 44.48 7.26 -19.57
C VAL A 56 43.72 6.26 -18.68
N SER A 57 43.54 4.96 -18.92
CA SER A 57 43.37 4.06 -20.07
C SER A 57 43.51 2.64 -19.51
N ALA A 58 42.63 1.72 -19.91
CA ALA A 58 42.76 0.26 -19.83
C ALA A 58 43.13 -0.44 -18.49
N LEU A 59 42.19 -1.25 -17.99
CA LEU A 59 42.49 -2.63 -17.59
C LEU A 59 41.34 -3.54 -18.02
N ALA A 60 41.64 -4.68 -18.63
CA ALA A 60 40.64 -5.66 -19.04
C ALA A 60 40.53 -6.79 -18.02
N PHE A 61 39.31 -7.28 -17.78
CA PHE A 61 39.07 -8.59 -17.16
C PHE A 61 37.86 -9.25 -17.81
N VAL A 62 37.86 -10.58 -17.83
CA VAL A 62 37.00 -11.40 -18.69
C VAL A 62 36.23 -12.44 -17.83
N LEU A 63 34.99 -12.73 -18.24
CA LEU A 63 34.10 -13.79 -17.74
C LEU A 63 33.69 -13.74 -16.25
N SER A 64 32.39 -13.53 -16.01
CA SER A 64 31.51 -14.59 -15.46
C SER A 64 30.05 -14.12 -15.43
N SER A 65 29.19 -14.79 -16.21
CA SER A 65 27.74 -14.58 -16.18
C SER A 65 27.09 -15.36 -15.01
N SER A 66 26.90 -14.68 -13.88
CA SER A 66 26.14 -15.18 -12.74
C SER A 66 24.77 -14.50 -12.64
N PRO A 67 23.71 -15.19 -12.17
CA PRO A 67 22.40 -14.57 -11.96
C PRO A 67 22.49 -13.44 -10.92
N ALA A 68 21.78 -12.34 -11.17
CA ALA A 68 21.82 -11.12 -10.38
C ALA A 68 21.39 -11.35 -8.91
N SER A 69 22.37 -11.63 -8.06
CA SER A 69 22.17 -11.78 -6.63
C SER A 69 21.90 -10.41 -6.00
N LEU A 70 20.72 -10.24 -5.40
CA LEU A 70 20.25 -8.96 -4.85
C LEU A 70 21.27 -8.39 -3.85
N PRO A 71 21.58 -7.07 -3.89
CA PRO A 71 22.56 -6.44 -3.01
C PRO A 71 22.02 -6.18 -1.59
N PHE A 72 21.38 -7.16 -0.98
CA PHE A 72 21.16 -7.20 0.46
C PHE A 72 22.47 -7.58 1.16
N ALA A 73 23.26 -6.55 1.49
CA ALA A 73 24.50 -6.73 2.23
C ALA A 73 24.23 -7.46 3.55
N ALA A 74 24.71 -8.71 3.65
CA ALA A 74 24.53 -9.55 4.81
C ALA A 74 25.19 -8.89 6.04
N ALA A 75 24.36 -8.31 6.92
CA ALA A 75 24.83 -7.77 8.19
C ALA A 75 25.45 -8.92 8.99
N ARG A 76 26.70 -8.75 9.43
CA ARG A 76 27.43 -9.75 10.24
C ARG A 76 26.58 -10.14 11.45
N ALA A 77 26.04 -11.36 11.43
CA ALA A 77 25.30 -11.91 12.55
C ALA A 77 26.23 -12.00 13.77
N GLN A 78 25.91 -11.27 14.84
CA GLN A 78 26.43 -11.59 16.14
C GLN A 78 25.66 -12.82 16.64
N THR A 79 26.36 -13.88 16.98
CA THR A 79 25.76 -15.13 17.46
C THR A 79 25.17 -14.94 18.86
N GLN A 80 23.92 -14.49 18.92
CA GLN A 80 23.09 -14.71 20.10
C GLN A 80 22.81 -16.22 20.26
N PRO A 81 22.68 -16.73 21.50
CA PRO A 81 22.23 -18.10 21.72
C PRO A 81 20.82 -18.30 21.15
N PRO A 82 20.46 -19.52 20.70
CA PRO A 82 19.11 -19.79 20.20
C PRO A 82 18.09 -19.60 21.32
N LEU A 83 17.14 -18.70 21.09
CA LEU A 83 15.91 -18.64 21.89
C LEU A 83 15.09 -19.93 21.64
N PRO A 84 14.30 -20.40 22.62
CA PRO A 84 13.46 -21.58 22.44
C PRO A 84 12.49 -21.37 21.27
N ALA A 85 12.39 -22.38 20.41
CA ALA A 85 11.44 -22.35 19.29
C ALA A 85 10.01 -22.40 19.85
N VAL A 86 9.24 -21.33 19.64
CA VAL A 86 7.80 -21.33 19.90
C VAL A 86 7.14 -22.19 18.84
N GLU A 87 6.72 -23.40 19.23
CA GLU A 87 6.04 -24.33 18.34
C GLU A 87 4.69 -23.74 17.88
N ALA A 88 4.47 -23.70 16.57
CA ALA A 88 3.31 -23.02 16.00
C ALA A 88 2.00 -23.78 16.34
N PRO A 89 0.98 -23.13 16.93
CA PRO A 89 -0.25 -23.83 17.32
C PRO A 89 -0.98 -24.45 16.13
N PRO A 90 -1.69 -25.58 16.32
CA PRO A 90 -2.48 -26.20 15.26
C PRO A 90 -3.58 -25.25 14.75
N ARG A 91 -3.58 -25.00 13.43
CA ARG A 91 -4.44 -24.03 12.73
C ARG A 91 -5.95 -24.39 12.68
N SER A 92 -6.39 -25.43 13.39
CA SER A 92 -7.64 -26.17 13.13
C SER A 92 -8.93 -25.35 13.15
N ALA A 93 -9.08 -24.39 14.06
CA ALA A 93 -10.35 -23.69 14.26
C ALA A 93 -10.78 -22.79 13.08
N LEU A 94 -9.84 -22.24 12.30
CA LEU A 94 -10.15 -21.26 11.24
C LEU A 94 -10.23 -21.85 9.83
N LEU A 95 -9.97 -23.15 9.65
CA LEU A 95 -9.84 -23.77 8.32
C LEU A 95 -11.02 -23.45 7.37
N PRO A 96 -12.31 -23.56 7.76
CA PRO A 96 -13.42 -23.28 6.84
C PRO A 96 -13.53 -21.81 6.41
N ALA A 97 -13.05 -20.87 7.23
CA ALA A 97 -12.97 -19.45 6.88
C ALA A 97 -11.75 -19.19 5.97
N GLN A 98 -10.60 -19.81 6.29
CA GLN A 98 -9.36 -19.68 5.54
C GLN A 98 -9.48 -20.28 4.13
N GLU A 99 -10.17 -21.41 3.97
CA GLU A 99 -10.48 -22.02 2.66
C GLU A 99 -11.31 -21.07 1.77
N HIS A 100 -12.38 -20.48 2.31
CA HIS A 100 -13.22 -19.53 1.56
C HIS A 100 -12.46 -18.25 1.19
N VAL A 101 -11.66 -17.72 2.12
CA VAL A 101 -10.76 -16.56 1.88
C VAL A 101 -9.69 -16.90 0.85
N HIS A 102 -9.13 -18.11 0.86
CA HIS A 102 -8.15 -18.56 -0.13
C HIS A 102 -8.78 -18.71 -1.52
N ALA A 103 -9.97 -19.30 -1.62
CA ALA A 103 -10.71 -19.36 -2.89
C ALA A 103 -11.02 -17.97 -3.46
N ARG A 104 -11.45 -17.02 -2.61
CA ARG A 104 -11.61 -15.59 -2.97
C ARG A 104 -10.30 -14.99 -3.50
N TYR A 105 -9.20 -15.25 -2.81
CA TYR A 105 -7.87 -14.75 -3.20
C TYR A 105 -7.38 -15.34 -4.54
N GLN A 106 -7.58 -16.64 -4.80
CA GLN A 106 -7.22 -17.24 -6.10
C GLN A 106 -8.08 -16.70 -7.25
N ALA A 107 -9.38 -16.48 -7.02
CA ALA A 107 -10.25 -15.81 -7.99
C ALA A 107 -9.81 -14.35 -8.25
N ASP A 108 -9.32 -13.66 -7.23
CA ASP A 108 -8.74 -12.31 -7.38
C ASP A 108 -7.43 -12.32 -8.17
N ILE A 109 -6.53 -13.29 -7.92
CA ILE A 109 -5.29 -13.48 -8.69
C ILE A 109 -5.60 -13.71 -10.17
N ALA A 110 -6.53 -14.63 -10.48
CA ALA A 110 -6.92 -14.92 -11.86
C ALA A 110 -7.54 -13.70 -12.57
N ALA A 111 -8.34 -12.89 -11.87
CA ALA A 111 -8.90 -11.65 -12.42
C ALA A 111 -7.84 -10.57 -12.63
N VAL A 112 -6.88 -10.41 -11.70
CA VAL A 112 -5.75 -9.49 -11.89
C VAL A 112 -4.88 -9.93 -13.06
N GLN A 113 -4.56 -11.22 -13.19
CA GLN A 113 -3.78 -11.74 -14.32
C GLN A 113 -4.48 -11.51 -15.67
N ARG A 114 -5.80 -11.74 -15.75
CA ARG A 114 -6.58 -11.59 -16.99
C ARG A 114 -6.80 -10.14 -17.42
N PHE A 115 -6.99 -9.20 -16.49
CA PHE A 115 -7.31 -7.80 -16.82
C PHE A 115 -6.12 -6.84 -16.63
N ARG A 116 -5.12 -7.19 -15.81
CA ARG A 116 -3.96 -6.36 -15.47
C ARG A 116 -2.68 -7.21 -15.45
N PRO A 117 -2.29 -7.83 -16.58
CA PRO A 117 -1.10 -8.69 -16.61
C PRO A 117 0.16 -7.93 -16.17
N THR A 118 0.23 -6.63 -16.46
CA THR A 118 1.15 -5.63 -15.91
C THR A 118 1.41 -5.69 -14.40
N HIS A 119 0.56 -6.34 -13.58
CA HIS A 119 0.72 -6.38 -12.13
C HIS A 119 2.11 -6.83 -11.66
N HIS A 120 2.79 -7.72 -12.40
CA HIS A 120 4.16 -8.14 -12.10
C HIS A 120 5.20 -7.01 -12.16
N PHE A 121 4.98 -5.96 -12.95
CA PHE A 121 5.88 -4.81 -13.08
C PHE A 121 6.06 -4.06 -11.75
N TRP A 122 4.97 -3.85 -11.00
CA TRP A 122 4.97 -2.98 -9.82
C TRP A 122 5.79 -3.52 -8.63
N ARG A 123 6.24 -4.78 -8.67
CA ARG A 123 7.21 -5.31 -7.71
C ARG A 123 8.57 -4.61 -7.82
N HIS A 124 9.00 -4.32 -9.05
CA HIS A 124 10.34 -3.78 -9.35
C HIS A 124 10.52 -2.34 -8.85
N ILE A 125 9.42 -1.59 -8.75
CA ILE A 125 9.39 -0.23 -8.19
C ILE A 125 9.89 -0.21 -6.74
N PHE A 126 9.61 -1.25 -5.95
CA PHE A 126 9.95 -1.29 -4.52
C PHE A 126 11.23 -2.09 -4.21
N THR A 127 11.85 -2.74 -5.20
CA THR A 127 13.15 -3.42 -5.06
C THR A 127 14.30 -2.58 -5.62
N ILE A 128 14.11 -1.92 -6.77
CA ILE A 128 15.16 -1.11 -7.40
C ILE A 128 15.29 0.25 -6.66
N PRO A 129 16.50 0.69 -6.27
CA PRO A 129 16.69 1.94 -5.53
C PRO A 129 16.16 3.19 -6.23
N ASP A 130 15.69 4.15 -5.45
CA ASP A 130 15.26 5.49 -5.90
C ASP A 130 16.39 6.21 -6.66
N GLY A 131 15.96 7.02 -7.62
CA GLY A 131 16.84 7.72 -8.55
C GLY A 131 16.82 7.13 -9.95
N SER A 132 15.96 6.15 -10.25
CA SER A 132 15.81 5.52 -11.58
C SER A 132 14.38 5.65 -12.11
N ILE A 133 14.22 5.48 -13.42
CA ILE A 133 12.96 5.16 -14.09
C ILE A 133 13.09 3.73 -14.62
N ILE A 134 12.06 2.91 -14.43
CA ILE A 134 11.97 1.58 -15.04
C ILE A 134 10.90 1.55 -16.13
N PHE A 135 11.12 0.70 -17.13
CA PHE A 135 10.24 0.43 -18.26
C PHE A 135 9.99 -1.09 -18.34
N GLY A 136 8.75 -1.48 -18.60
CA GLY A 136 8.31 -2.87 -18.72
C GLY A 136 7.27 -3.04 -19.81
N SER A 137 7.05 -4.26 -20.28
CA SER A 137 5.98 -4.55 -21.23
C SER A 137 4.60 -4.43 -20.56
N ALA A 138 3.62 -3.89 -21.28
CA ALA A 138 2.22 -3.89 -20.86
C ALA A 138 1.53 -5.25 -21.07
N GLU A 139 2.10 -6.15 -21.87
CA GLU A 139 1.54 -7.47 -22.15
C GLU A 139 1.69 -8.44 -20.97
N ASP A 140 2.85 -8.45 -20.29
CA ASP A 140 3.20 -9.42 -19.24
C ASP A 140 3.76 -8.80 -17.95
N GLY A 141 4.03 -7.49 -17.93
CA GLY A 141 4.68 -6.81 -16.80
C GLY A 141 6.17 -7.12 -16.63
N ARG A 142 6.83 -7.75 -17.61
CA ARG A 142 8.27 -8.02 -17.62
C ARG A 142 9.05 -6.71 -17.63
N LEU A 143 10.10 -6.62 -16.82
CA LEU A 143 11.02 -5.49 -16.83
C LEU A 143 11.86 -5.57 -18.12
N LEU A 144 11.95 -4.45 -18.84
CA LEU A 144 12.70 -4.33 -20.09
C LEU A 144 13.99 -3.52 -19.87
N ALA A 145 13.90 -2.41 -19.14
CA ALA A 145 15.00 -1.49 -18.94
C ALA A 145 14.90 -0.68 -17.63
N THR A 146 16.06 -0.31 -17.09
CA THR A 146 16.24 0.60 -15.96
C THR A 146 17.18 1.73 -16.33
N PHE A 147 16.75 2.98 -16.25
CA PHE A 147 17.58 4.16 -16.54
C PHE A 147 17.70 5.09 -15.32
N PRO A 148 18.87 5.71 -15.05
CA PRO A 148 19.00 6.72 -14.01
C PRO A 148 18.14 7.97 -14.34
N THR A 149 17.57 8.64 -13.34
CA THR A 149 16.75 9.87 -13.53
C THR A 149 17.54 11.07 -14.07
N GLN A 150 18.88 10.98 -14.07
CA GLN A 150 19.83 11.95 -14.60
C GLN A 150 20.89 11.21 -15.45
N GLY A 151 21.91 11.90 -15.97
CA GLY A 151 22.95 11.26 -16.79
C GLY A 151 22.51 10.89 -18.21
N ASN A 152 23.29 10.04 -18.87
CA ASN A 152 23.15 9.60 -20.25
C ASN A 152 22.59 8.17 -20.34
N TRP A 153 21.31 8.06 -20.71
CA TRP A 153 20.58 6.79 -20.74
C TRP A 153 21.13 5.78 -21.75
N ALA A 154 21.73 6.24 -22.85
CA ALA A 154 22.37 5.38 -23.85
C ALA A 154 23.78 4.88 -23.46
N ARG A 155 24.16 5.01 -22.17
CA ARG A 155 25.41 4.51 -21.58
C ARG A 155 25.27 4.02 -20.14
N GLU A 156 24.32 4.61 -19.41
CA GLU A 156 24.04 4.33 -17.99
C GLU A 156 22.72 3.57 -17.81
N GLY A 157 22.02 3.25 -18.89
CA GLY A 157 20.87 2.35 -18.89
C GLY A 157 21.29 0.90 -18.71
N VAL A 158 20.46 0.14 -17.98
CA VAL A 158 20.59 -1.31 -17.83
C VAL A 158 19.41 -1.95 -18.55
N TRP A 159 19.68 -2.81 -19.52
CA TRP A 159 18.69 -3.59 -20.25
C TRP A 159 18.56 -4.98 -19.61
N GLU A 160 17.34 -5.40 -19.33
CA GLU A 160 17.04 -6.79 -18.95
C GLU A 160 16.83 -7.66 -20.20
N ASP A 161 16.49 -7.04 -21.33
CA ASP A 161 16.36 -7.67 -22.63
C ASP A 161 17.45 -7.13 -23.57
N ALA A 162 18.48 -7.94 -23.81
CA ALA A 162 19.63 -7.56 -24.62
C ALA A 162 19.26 -7.28 -26.10
N ALA A 163 18.12 -7.79 -26.59
CA ALA A 163 17.65 -7.49 -27.94
C ALA A 163 17.17 -6.03 -28.11
N LEU A 164 17.06 -5.28 -27.01
CA LEU A 164 16.63 -3.88 -27.00
C LEU A 164 17.79 -2.89 -26.81
N GLU A 165 19.04 -3.34 -26.62
CA GLU A 165 20.15 -2.45 -26.25
C GLU A 165 20.42 -1.36 -27.31
N ASP A 166 20.37 -1.75 -28.60
CA ASP A 166 20.59 -0.87 -29.74
C ASP A 166 19.45 0.15 -29.99
N THR A 167 18.29 0.03 -29.31
CA THR A 167 17.11 0.91 -29.49
C THR A 167 17.44 2.40 -29.31
N LEU A 168 18.52 2.72 -28.58
CA LEU A 168 18.96 4.08 -28.29
C LEU A 168 20.28 4.47 -28.99
N GLU A 169 20.84 3.62 -29.85
CA GLU A 169 22.10 3.93 -30.53
C GLU A 169 21.94 5.13 -31.49
N GLY A 170 22.89 6.07 -31.45
CA GLY A 170 22.84 7.31 -32.22
C GLY A 170 21.75 8.31 -31.83
N ILE A 171 20.75 7.92 -31.03
CA ILE A 171 19.58 8.75 -30.72
C ILE A 171 19.93 9.86 -29.72
N ARG A 172 19.76 11.12 -30.16
CA ARG A 172 19.84 12.28 -29.27
C ARG A 172 18.57 12.41 -28.41
N LEU A 173 18.61 11.81 -27.23
CA LEU A 173 17.51 11.87 -26.27
C LEU A 173 17.18 13.28 -25.74
N GLN A 174 15.91 13.50 -25.42
CA GLN A 174 15.40 14.74 -24.83
C GLN A 174 16.08 15.08 -23.48
N SER A 175 16.23 16.37 -23.19
CA SER A 175 16.87 16.86 -21.95
C SER A 175 15.95 16.90 -20.74
N ARG A 176 14.63 17.00 -20.95
CA ARG A 176 13.62 17.01 -19.86
C ARG A 176 13.16 15.59 -19.56
N LEU A 177 13.24 15.17 -18.30
CA LEU A 177 12.96 13.79 -17.86
C LEU A 177 11.62 13.23 -18.36
N THR A 178 10.52 14.00 -18.30
CA THR A 178 9.22 13.58 -18.87
C THR A 178 9.35 13.31 -20.36
N ARG A 179 9.71 14.31 -21.17
CA ARG A 179 9.90 14.14 -22.63
C ARG A 179 10.90 13.04 -23.02
N ARG A 180 11.88 12.73 -22.17
CA ARG A 180 12.79 11.60 -22.37
C ARG A 180 12.09 10.26 -22.14
N ARG A 181 11.25 10.17 -21.10
CA ARG A 181 10.39 9.00 -20.88
C ARG A 181 9.43 8.79 -22.04
N ASP A 182 8.68 9.83 -22.38
CA ASP A 182 7.70 9.83 -23.49
C ASP A 182 8.36 9.42 -24.82
N GLN A 183 9.63 9.83 -25.05
CA GLN A 183 10.42 9.43 -26.21
C GLN A 183 10.88 7.97 -26.17
N VAL A 184 11.36 7.48 -25.03
CA VAL A 184 11.84 6.09 -24.90
C VAL A 184 10.68 5.08 -24.97
N GLU A 185 9.54 5.44 -24.40
CA GLU A 185 8.26 4.76 -24.59
C GLU A 185 7.92 4.64 -26.08
N ALA A 186 7.84 5.76 -26.80
CA ALA A 186 7.54 5.78 -28.25
C ALA A 186 8.59 5.08 -29.15
N LEU A 187 9.83 4.87 -28.66
CA LEU A 187 10.86 4.10 -29.37
C LEU A 187 10.76 2.59 -29.11
N LEU A 188 10.29 2.19 -27.92
CA LEU A 188 10.10 0.79 -27.55
C LEU A 188 8.78 0.22 -28.07
N THR A 189 7.69 1.01 -28.09
CA THR A 189 6.36 0.52 -28.47
C THR A 189 6.30 -0.23 -29.82
N PRO A 190 6.98 0.22 -30.90
CA PRO A 190 7.01 -0.52 -32.17
C PRO A 190 7.75 -1.87 -32.13
N ILE A 191 8.50 -2.16 -31.06
CA ILE A 191 9.33 -3.36 -30.90
C ILE A 191 8.68 -4.36 -29.95
N VAL A 192 8.03 -3.89 -28.88
CA VAL A 192 7.53 -4.75 -27.76
C VAL A 192 6.04 -4.61 -27.45
N GLY A 193 5.28 -3.83 -28.22
CA GLY A 193 3.90 -3.46 -27.86
C GLY A 193 3.83 -2.35 -26.81
N GLU A 194 2.66 -2.10 -26.21
CA GLU A 194 2.50 -1.04 -25.21
C GLU A 194 3.49 -1.17 -24.03
N VAL A 195 3.98 -0.05 -23.51
CA VAL A 195 5.06 0.00 -22.51
C VAL A 195 4.60 0.71 -21.24
N VAL A 196 4.72 0.03 -20.09
CA VAL A 196 4.48 0.62 -18.77
C VAL A 196 5.78 1.16 -18.19
N HIS A 197 5.76 2.34 -17.56
CA HIS A 197 6.98 2.98 -17.04
C HIS A 197 6.73 3.82 -15.76
N ASN A 198 7.64 3.75 -14.77
CA ASN A 198 7.47 4.49 -13.51
C ASN A 198 8.80 4.81 -12.81
N PRO A 199 8.91 5.89 -12.02
CA PRO A 199 10.04 6.11 -11.13
C PRO A 199 10.15 5.04 -10.05
N THR A 200 11.38 4.70 -9.65
CA THR A 200 11.66 3.72 -8.60
C THR A 200 11.49 4.29 -7.19
N ARG A 201 11.22 3.39 -6.23
CA ARG A 201 10.90 3.68 -4.82
C ARG A 201 11.53 2.67 -3.85
N GLY A 202 12.60 1.95 -4.22
CA GLY A 202 13.23 0.95 -3.37
C GLY A 202 13.78 1.46 -2.03
N ARG A 203 14.16 2.73 -1.92
CA ARG A 203 14.59 3.40 -0.66
C ARG A 203 13.42 3.81 0.23
N PHE A 204 12.19 3.85 -0.29
CA PHE A 204 10.98 3.97 0.53
C PHE A 204 10.69 2.68 1.32
N LEU A 205 11.08 1.52 0.77
CA LEU A 205 10.93 0.22 1.45
C LEU A 205 12.20 -0.23 2.20
N SER A 206 13.37 -0.20 1.57
CA SER A 206 14.56 -0.94 2.05
C SER A 206 15.06 -0.59 3.47
N PRO A 207 15.04 0.67 3.97
CA PRO A 207 15.46 0.98 5.34
C PRO A 207 14.49 0.44 6.40
N HIS A 208 13.25 0.15 5.99
CA HIS A 208 12.18 -0.35 6.83
C HIS A 208 12.03 -1.87 6.71
N ALA A 209 12.25 -2.44 5.53
CA ALA A 209 12.46 -3.88 5.34
C ALA A 209 13.65 -4.37 6.18
N ALA A 210 14.79 -3.68 6.16
CA ALA A 210 15.95 -4.03 7.00
C ALA A 210 15.68 -3.93 8.52
N ARG A 211 14.70 -3.12 8.94
CA ARG A 211 14.36 -2.91 10.36
C ARG A 211 13.21 -3.79 10.86
N TYR A 212 12.24 -4.07 9.99
CA TYR A 212 10.96 -4.68 10.34
C TYR A 212 10.64 -5.95 9.52
N GLY A 213 11.50 -6.38 8.59
CA GLY A 213 11.31 -7.59 7.80
C GLY A 213 11.18 -8.86 8.65
N GLY A 214 11.90 -8.91 9.77
CA GLY A 214 11.76 -9.96 10.79
C GLY A 214 10.47 -9.90 11.63
N PHE A 215 9.53 -9.00 11.34
CA PHE A 215 8.21 -8.95 11.97
C PHE A 215 7.07 -9.39 11.04
N LEU A 216 7.40 -9.72 9.78
CA LEU A 216 6.41 -10.00 8.75
C LEU A 216 5.59 -11.26 9.01
N ASP A 217 6.17 -12.31 9.59
CA ASP A 217 5.40 -13.50 9.98
C ASP A 217 4.38 -13.20 11.08
N GLN A 218 4.77 -12.42 12.09
CA GLN A 218 3.89 -12.04 13.20
C GLN A 218 2.73 -11.16 12.74
N TRP A 219 3.02 -10.16 11.88
CA TRP A 219 1.98 -9.34 11.25
C TRP A 219 1.14 -10.13 10.24
N GLY A 220 1.72 -11.13 9.57
CA GLY A 220 1.01 -12.06 8.69
C GLY A 220 -0.03 -12.90 9.43
N LEU A 221 0.35 -13.50 10.57
CA LEU A 221 -0.58 -14.23 11.45
C LEU A 221 -1.71 -13.34 11.99
N ILE A 222 -1.45 -12.05 12.23
CA ILE A 222 -2.49 -11.07 12.55
C ILE A 222 -3.47 -10.90 11.38
N TYR A 223 -3.00 -10.72 10.13
CA TYR A 223 -3.90 -10.64 8.97
C TYR A 223 -4.70 -11.95 8.76
N GLU A 224 -4.05 -13.11 8.89
CA GLU A 224 -4.70 -14.43 8.76
C GLU A 224 -5.82 -14.64 9.79
N ARG A 225 -5.69 -14.10 11.02
CA ARG A 225 -6.74 -14.18 12.07
C ARG A 225 -8.05 -13.53 11.65
N PHE A 226 -8.02 -12.46 10.85
CA PHE A 226 -9.24 -11.74 10.41
C PHE A 226 -9.75 -12.18 9.03
N GLY A 227 -9.19 -13.25 8.45
CA GLY A 227 -9.59 -13.70 7.12
C GLY A 227 -9.03 -12.84 5.98
N VAL A 228 -7.81 -12.34 6.13
CA VAL A 228 -7.05 -11.65 5.06
C VAL A 228 -5.77 -12.44 4.76
N PRO A 229 -5.43 -12.74 3.49
CA PRO A 229 -4.15 -13.35 3.14
C PRO A 229 -2.99 -12.47 3.62
N ALA A 230 -2.00 -13.09 4.30
CA ALA A 230 -0.85 -12.37 4.85
C ALA A 230 -0.12 -11.54 3.77
N GLU A 231 0.06 -12.13 2.58
CA GLU A 231 0.70 -11.51 1.43
C GLU A 231 -0.01 -10.22 1.00
N ILE A 232 -1.35 -10.20 1.00
CA ILE A 232 -2.15 -9.03 0.61
C ILE A 232 -2.07 -7.93 1.66
N GLY A 233 -2.28 -8.26 2.93
CA GLY A 233 -2.23 -7.28 4.03
C GLY A 233 -0.85 -6.63 4.17
N LEU A 234 0.21 -7.43 4.04
CA LEU A 234 1.59 -6.94 4.11
C LEU A 234 2.01 -6.20 2.84
N ALA A 235 1.57 -6.61 1.64
CA ALA A 235 1.86 -5.88 0.41
C ALA A 235 1.14 -4.53 0.36
N GLN A 236 -0.06 -4.44 0.96
CA GLN A 236 -0.73 -3.16 1.16
C GLN A 236 0.12 -2.21 2.04
N ALA A 237 0.70 -2.73 3.14
CA ALA A 237 1.59 -1.96 4.00
C ALA A 237 2.92 -1.58 3.33
N VAL A 238 3.45 -2.42 2.42
CA VAL A 238 4.59 -2.08 1.55
C VAL A 238 4.23 -0.89 0.65
N VAL A 239 3.10 -0.95 -0.07
CA VAL A 239 2.68 0.08 -1.03
C VAL A 239 2.34 1.42 -0.35
N GLU A 240 1.66 1.38 0.80
CA GLU A 240 1.19 2.59 1.50
C GLU A 240 2.22 3.23 2.42
N SER A 241 2.99 2.45 3.19
CA SER A 241 3.92 2.98 4.20
C SER A 241 5.37 2.53 4.04
N GLY A 242 5.67 1.59 3.15
CA GLY A 242 6.98 0.95 3.12
C GLY A 242 7.27 0.22 4.43
N LEU A 243 6.25 -0.36 5.08
CA LEU A 243 6.30 -0.95 6.43
C LEU A 243 6.57 0.04 7.59
N ASN A 244 6.52 1.36 7.35
CA ASN A 244 6.83 2.38 8.35
C ASN A 244 5.59 2.84 9.15
N GLY A 245 5.48 2.41 10.40
CA GLY A 245 4.42 2.84 11.34
C GLY A 245 4.38 4.35 11.64
N ARG A 246 5.40 5.12 11.23
CA ARG A 246 5.42 6.59 11.33
C ARG A 246 5.23 7.32 9.99
N ALA A 247 4.95 6.60 8.89
CA ALA A 247 4.70 7.21 7.59
C ALA A 247 3.51 8.19 7.64
N ARG A 248 3.60 9.29 6.89
CA ARG A 248 2.56 10.31 6.79
C ARG A 248 2.42 10.79 5.35
N SER A 249 1.21 10.70 4.79
CA SER A 249 0.92 11.26 3.47
C SER A 249 0.56 12.75 3.53
N GLY A 250 0.60 13.42 2.37
CA GLY A 250 0.13 14.81 2.22
C GLY A 250 -1.36 15.04 2.54
N ALA A 251 -2.15 13.97 2.68
CA ALA A 251 -3.55 14.02 3.13
C ALA A 251 -3.73 13.87 4.65
N ASP A 252 -2.63 13.88 5.43
CA ASP A 252 -2.59 13.51 6.85
C ASP A 252 -3.15 12.10 7.14
N ALA A 253 -2.93 11.19 6.18
CA ALA A 253 -3.04 9.76 6.41
C ALA A 253 -1.77 9.24 7.10
N ARG A 254 -1.92 8.23 7.97
CA ARG A 254 -0.92 7.91 9.01
C ARG A 254 -0.71 6.42 9.20
N GLY A 255 0.56 6.09 9.44
CA GLY A 255 1.01 4.80 9.94
C GLY A 255 1.04 3.68 8.90
N PHE A 256 1.07 2.44 9.38
CA PHE A 256 1.34 1.22 8.62
C PHE A 256 0.41 1.06 7.41
N CYS A 257 -0.86 1.39 7.61
CA CYS A 257 -1.93 1.22 6.62
C CYS A 257 -2.44 2.56 6.07
N GLN A 258 -1.79 3.70 6.37
CA GLN A 258 -2.19 5.03 5.88
C GLN A 258 -3.69 5.38 6.01
N PHE A 259 -4.33 5.05 7.13
CA PHE A 259 -5.67 5.59 7.44
C PHE A 259 -5.60 7.10 7.69
N LEU A 260 -6.61 7.86 7.23
CA LEU A 260 -6.73 9.30 7.53
C LEU A 260 -6.79 9.54 9.04
N ARG A 261 -6.14 10.61 9.55
CA ARG A 261 -6.18 10.98 10.98
C ARG A 261 -7.61 10.98 11.56
N ARG A 262 -8.60 11.49 10.82
CA ARG A 262 -9.99 11.53 11.27
C ARG A 262 -10.62 10.13 11.44
N ASN A 263 -10.18 9.14 10.66
CA ASN A 263 -10.66 7.77 10.72
C ASN A 263 -10.05 7.06 11.94
N TRP A 264 -8.73 7.21 12.16
CA TRP A 264 -8.07 6.76 13.38
C TRP A 264 -8.71 7.38 14.64
N ASN A 265 -8.91 8.70 14.67
CA ASN A 265 -9.62 9.41 15.73
C ASN A 265 -11.11 9.01 15.86
N HIS A 266 -11.69 8.24 14.93
CA HIS A 266 -13.01 7.66 15.08
C HIS A 266 -12.94 6.26 15.68
N LEU A 267 -12.06 5.39 15.16
CA LEU A 267 -11.83 4.05 15.69
C LEU A 267 -11.38 4.09 17.17
N ASP A 268 -10.46 4.97 17.53
CA ASP A 268 -9.95 5.13 18.90
C ASP A 268 -11.02 5.63 19.90
N ARG A 269 -12.10 6.28 19.40
CA ARG A 269 -13.29 6.64 20.21
C ARG A 269 -14.36 5.54 20.26
N LEU A 270 -14.23 4.48 19.45
CA LEU A 270 -15.13 3.33 19.42
C LEU A 270 -14.54 2.13 20.16
N ALA A 271 -13.21 1.98 20.13
CA ALA A 271 -12.47 0.93 20.79
C ALA A 271 -12.53 1.08 22.33
N PRO A 272 -12.57 -0.03 23.09
CA PRO A 272 -12.42 0.00 24.55
C PRO A 272 -10.96 0.19 24.98
N ASN A 273 -10.01 0.24 24.05
CA ASN A 273 -8.57 0.15 24.30
C ASN A 273 -7.78 1.09 23.36
N VAL A 274 -6.65 1.62 23.85
CA VAL A 274 -5.90 2.69 23.18
C VAL A 274 -5.28 2.22 21.87
N ILE A 275 -5.55 2.92 20.77
CA ILE A 275 -4.94 2.64 19.45
C ILE A 275 -3.67 3.50 19.28
N GLU A 276 -2.51 2.89 19.45
CA GLU A 276 -1.22 3.52 19.12
C GLU A 276 -1.05 3.67 17.59
N VAL A 277 -1.60 4.75 17.02
CA VAL A 277 -1.57 5.10 15.57
C VAL A 277 -0.17 5.13 14.93
N TYR A 278 0.90 5.16 15.73
CA TYR A 278 2.29 5.11 15.24
C TYR A 278 3.00 3.76 15.42
N ASN A 279 2.29 2.72 15.85
CA ASN A 279 2.82 1.38 16.10
C ASN A 279 2.19 0.39 15.09
N GLN A 280 3.01 -0.32 14.30
CA GLN A 280 2.51 -1.23 13.26
C GLN A 280 1.66 -2.36 13.84
N THR A 281 2.12 -3.00 14.92
CA THR A 281 1.46 -4.16 15.52
C THR A 281 0.10 -3.78 16.15
N THR A 282 -0.06 -2.53 16.60
CA THR A 282 -1.37 -2.02 17.06
C THR A 282 -2.32 -1.68 15.90
N GLN A 283 -1.79 -1.37 14.71
CA GLN A 283 -2.60 -1.02 13.54
C GLN A 283 -3.08 -2.25 12.77
N ALA A 284 -2.20 -3.24 12.58
CA ALA A 284 -2.46 -4.41 11.73
C ALA A 284 -3.82 -5.11 12.00
N PRO A 285 -4.28 -5.31 13.26
CA PRO A 285 -5.59 -5.91 13.53
C PRO A 285 -6.77 -5.11 12.94
N TYR A 286 -6.77 -3.78 13.11
CA TYR A 286 -7.83 -2.90 12.60
C TYR A 286 -7.81 -2.82 11.07
N CYS A 287 -6.62 -2.84 10.46
CA CYS A 287 -6.47 -2.85 9.01
C CYS A 287 -6.96 -4.18 8.41
N ALA A 288 -6.62 -5.30 9.04
CA ALA A 288 -7.07 -6.63 8.66
C ALA A 288 -8.59 -6.76 8.78
N ALA A 289 -9.17 -6.36 9.92
CA ALA A 289 -10.62 -6.34 10.12
C ALA A 289 -11.33 -5.46 9.06
N TYR A 290 -10.84 -4.24 8.81
CA TYR A 290 -11.46 -3.35 7.82
C TYR A 290 -11.37 -3.91 6.39
N LEU A 291 -10.22 -4.46 5.99
CA LEU A 291 -10.07 -5.06 4.67
C LEU A 291 -10.91 -6.35 4.53
N SER A 292 -11.06 -7.14 5.60
CA SER A 292 -11.96 -8.31 5.64
C SER A 292 -13.43 -7.92 5.47
N ILE A 293 -13.88 -6.87 6.15
CA ILE A 293 -15.24 -6.32 6.02
C ILE A 293 -15.48 -5.83 4.58
N LEU A 294 -14.54 -5.06 4.00
CA LEU A 294 -14.66 -4.59 2.62
C LEU A 294 -14.60 -5.73 1.59
N ALA A 295 -13.70 -6.71 1.77
CA ALA A 295 -13.58 -7.86 0.86
C ALA A 295 -14.79 -8.80 0.94
N THR A 296 -15.52 -8.78 2.05
CA THR A 296 -16.81 -9.45 2.20
C THR A 296 -17.93 -8.66 1.51
N MET A 297 -18.02 -7.34 1.72
CA MET A 297 -18.97 -6.46 1.01
C MET A 297 -18.86 -6.56 -0.52
N TYR A 298 -17.65 -6.70 -1.04
CA TYR A 298 -17.36 -6.80 -2.48
C TYR A 298 -17.19 -8.24 -3.00
N GLY A 299 -17.14 -9.26 -2.13
CA GLY A 299 -16.76 -10.64 -2.51
C GLY A 299 -15.33 -10.80 -3.05
N SER A 300 -14.49 -9.76 -2.99
CA SER A 300 -13.15 -9.66 -3.61
C SER A 300 -12.27 -8.65 -2.89
N PHE A 301 -10.97 -8.95 -2.75
CA PHE A 301 -9.97 -8.01 -2.22
C PHE A 301 -9.63 -6.88 -3.20
N ILE A 302 -9.87 -7.03 -4.51
CA ILE A 302 -9.48 -6.04 -5.53
C ILE A 302 -10.18 -4.68 -5.34
N PRO A 303 -11.53 -4.57 -5.41
CA PRO A 303 -12.22 -3.32 -5.10
C PRO A 303 -12.13 -2.93 -3.62
N ALA A 304 -11.93 -3.87 -2.71
CA ALA A 304 -11.80 -3.60 -1.27
C ALA A 304 -10.52 -2.81 -0.94
N LEU A 305 -9.37 -3.24 -1.48
CA LEU A 305 -8.11 -2.49 -1.45
C LEU A 305 -8.30 -1.09 -2.06
N SER A 306 -8.93 -1.02 -3.23
CA SER A 306 -9.16 0.25 -3.92
C SER A 306 -10.19 1.15 -3.20
N GLU A 307 -11.13 0.62 -2.41
CA GLU A 307 -12.01 1.41 -1.56
C GLU A 307 -11.23 2.01 -0.40
N HIS A 308 -10.42 1.20 0.30
CA HIS A 308 -9.52 1.69 1.34
C HIS A 308 -8.68 2.87 0.83
N HIS A 309 -8.18 2.80 -0.41
CA HIS A 309 -7.37 3.86 -1.01
C HIS A 309 -8.15 5.07 -1.55
N ALA A 310 -9.23 4.86 -2.30
CA ALA A 310 -9.92 5.90 -3.08
C ALA A 310 -11.29 6.32 -2.52
N GLY A 311 -11.80 5.61 -1.50
CA GLY A 311 -13.12 5.79 -0.90
C GLY A 311 -14.25 5.12 -1.69
N GLY A 312 -15.18 4.46 -0.99
CA GLY A 312 -16.21 3.62 -1.59
C GLY A 312 -17.21 4.32 -2.51
N VAL A 313 -17.35 5.65 -2.42
CA VAL A 313 -18.13 6.44 -3.39
C VAL A 313 -17.44 6.51 -4.76
N ASN A 314 -16.11 6.46 -4.82
CA ASN A 314 -15.38 6.43 -6.07
C ASN A 314 -15.33 5.01 -6.66
N VAL A 315 -15.01 4.00 -5.84
CA VAL A 315 -15.05 2.59 -6.28
C VAL A 315 -16.45 2.14 -6.65
N GLY A 316 -17.49 2.60 -5.94
CA GLY A 316 -18.88 2.36 -6.33
C GLY A 316 -19.20 2.86 -7.74
N ARG A 317 -18.76 4.08 -8.12
CA ARG A 317 -18.89 4.55 -9.52
C ARG A 317 -18.14 3.66 -10.50
N THR A 318 -16.94 3.22 -10.13
CA THR A 318 -16.12 2.32 -10.94
C THR A 318 -16.88 1.02 -11.23
N VAL A 319 -17.36 0.32 -10.19
CA VAL A 319 -18.18 -0.91 -10.31
C VAL A 319 -19.43 -0.67 -11.16
N ILE A 320 -20.19 0.39 -10.89
CA ILE A 320 -21.41 0.74 -11.65
C ILE A 320 -21.08 1.00 -13.14
N ASN A 321 -19.92 1.57 -13.47
CA ASN A 321 -19.51 1.77 -14.85
C ASN A 321 -19.14 0.45 -15.55
N GLY A 322 -18.45 -0.48 -14.88
CA GLY A 322 -18.14 -1.80 -15.48
C GLY A 322 -19.33 -2.74 -15.59
N GLU A 323 -20.30 -2.64 -14.68
CA GLU A 323 -21.61 -3.29 -14.79
C GLU A 323 -22.35 -2.83 -16.06
N ARG A 324 -22.36 -1.53 -16.34
CA ARG A 324 -22.87 -0.96 -17.61
C ARG A 324 -22.06 -1.37 -18.86
N LEU A 325 -20.85 -1.91 -18.69
CA LEU A 325 -20.04 -2.49 -19.77
C LEU A 325 -20.22 -4.02 -19.88
N GLY A 326 -21.02 -4.64 -19.01
CA GLY A 326 -21.33 -6.08 -19.03
C GLY A 326 -20.41 -6.98 -18.20
N GLY A 327 -19.62 -6.44 -17.26
CA GLY A 327 -18.80 -7.26 -16.35
C GLY A 327 -19.65 -8.20 -15.50
N ALA A 328 -19.32 -9.49 -15.51
CA ALA A 328 -20.17 -10.56 -14.98
C ALA A 328 -20.18 -10.64 -13.44
N ASP A 329 -19.05 -10.35 -12.80
CA ASP A 329 -18.92 -10.30 -11.33
C ASP A 329 -18.32 -8.96 -10.85
N THR A 330 -18.27 -8.77 -9.54
CA THR A 330 -17.76 -7.53 -8.94
C THR A 330 -16.27 -7.26 -9.23
N ARG A 331 -15.47 -8.28 -9.62
CA ARG A 331 -14.09 -8.12 -10.08
C ARG A 331 -14.07 -7.53 -11.47
N GLU A 332 -14.76 -8.15 -12.42
CA GLU A 332 -14.84 -7.67 -13.81
C GLU A 332 -15.45 -6.25 -13.85
N GLN A 333 -16.53 -6.02 -13.10
CA GLN A 333 -17.18 -4.71 -12.97
C GLN A 333 -16.23 -3.64 -12.42
N TYR A 334 -15.41 -3.97 -11.42
CA TYR A 334 -14.39 -3.04 -10.94
C TYR A 334 -13.28 -2.83 -11.99
N LEU A 335 -12.77 -3.88 -12.61
CA LEU A 335 -11.62 -3.82 -13.52
C LEU A 335 -11.96 -3.10 -14.84
N MET A 336 -13.04 -3.51 -15.52
CA MET A 336 -13.55 -2.85 -16.74
C MET A 336 -14.00 -1.41 -16.46
N GLY A 337 -14.63 -1.18 -15.30
CA GLY A 337 -15.01 0.18 -14.89
C GLY A 337 -13.81 1.08 -14.58
N SER A 338 -12.72 0.50 -14.07
CA SER A 338 -11.46 1.21 -13.76
C SER A 338 -10.75 1.62 -15.06
N GLU A 339 -10.72 0.71 -16.04
CA GLU A 339 -10.24 0.90 -17.42
C GLU A 339 -10.94 2.09 -18.10
N PHE A 340 -12.25 1.99 -18.26
CA PHE A 340 -13.09 3.03 -18.83
C PHE A 340 -12.89 4.40 -18.15
N VAL A 341 -12.66 4.40 -16.84
CA VAL A 341 -12.34 5.63 -16.08
C VAL A 341 -10.92 6.15 -16.33
N ARG A 342 -9.91 5.30 -16.56
CA ARG A 342 -8.56 5.70 -17.04
C ARG A 342 -8.70 6.41 -18.38
N ASP A 343 -9.42 5.80 -19.32
CA ASP A 343 -9.40 6.23 -20.72
C ASP A 343 -10.22 7.52 -20.93
N LEU A 344 -11.39 7.64 -20.28
CA LEU A 344 -12.15 8.89 -20.28
C LEU A 344 -11.41 10.05 -19.60
N ARG A 345 -10.46 9.79 -18.69
CA ARG A 345 -9.58 10.83 -18.15
C ARG A 345 -8.53 11.27 -19.16
N ASN A 346 -7.99 10.34 -19.94
CA ASN A 346 -7.03 10.63 -21.02
C ASN A 346 -7.70 11.46 -22.13
N ILE A 347 -8.94 11.12 -22.52
CA ILE A 347 -9.74 11.95 -23.46
C ILE A 347 -10.06 13.33 -22.85
N SER A 348 -10.71 13.39 -21.68
CA SER A 348 -11.03 14.69 -21.07
C SER A 348 -11.46 14.61 -19.59
N ILE A 349 -10.52 14.93 -18.69
CA ILE A 349 -10.78 15.13 -17.26
C ILE A 349 -11.97 16.09 -16.99
N ARG A 350 -12.16 17.13 -17.82
CA ARG A 350 -13.26 18.11 -17.64
C ARG A 350 -14.61 17.58 -18.11
N ARG A 351 -14.66 16.91 -19.27
CA ARG A 351 -15.92 16.41 -19.87
C ARG A 351 -16.52 15.30 -19.02
N TYR A 352 -15.70 14.33 -18.62
CA TYR A 352 -16.15 13.09 -17.98
C TYR A 352 -16.07 13.10 -16.44
N ARG A 353 -15.77 14.25 -15.82
CA ARG A 353 -15.56 14.40 -14.37
C ARG A 353 -16.67 13.79 -13.50
N GLU A 354 -17.91 13.75 -13.97
CA GLU A 354 -19.03 13.23 -13.18
C GLU A 354 -19.00 11.69 -13.04
N LEU A 355 -18.37 10.98 -13.99
CA LEU A 355 -18.25 9.51 -14.01
C LEU A 355 -17.23 8.95 -13.01
N PHE A 356 -16.20 9.72 -12.65
CA PHE A 356 -15.10 9.28 -11.78
C PHE A 356 -14.72 10.23 -10.63
N ARG A 357 -15.14 11.51 -10.71
CA ARG A 357 -14.83 12.61 -9.77
C ARG A 357 -13.35 12.76 -9.42
N THR A 358 -12.86 12.06 -8.40
CA THR A 358 -11.47 12.12 -7.91
C THR A 358 -10.69 10.83 -8.09
N TYR A 359 -11.30 9.75 -8.57
CA TYR A 359 -10.58 8.56 -9.00
C TYR A 359 -9.63 8.92 -10.15
N GLY A 360 -8.39 8.44 -10.10
CA GLY A 360 -7.33 8.81 -11.04
C GLY A 360 -6.18 7.79 -11.06
N PRO A 361 -5.04 8.10 -11.68
CA PRO A 361 -4.02 7.11 -12.03
C PRO A 361 -3.54 6.23 -10.85
N ARG A 362 -3.25 6.82 -9.68
CA ARG A 362 -2.87 6.03 -8.49
C ARG A 362 -4.00 5.11 -7.99
N SER A 363 -5.26 5.50 -8.15
CA SER A 363 -6.44 4.70 -7.79
C SER A 363 -6.71 3.57 -8.77
N PHE A 364 -6.43 3.79 -10.06
CA PHE A 364 -6.49 2.76 -11.11
C PHE A 364 -5.47 1.64 -10.83
N LEU A 365 -4.23 2.01 -10.50
CA LEU A 365 -3.12 1.10 -10.24
C LEU A 365 -3.08 0.51 -8.82
N TYR A 366 -4.01 0.86 -7.92
CA TYR A 366 -3.79 0.60 -6.48
C TYR A 366 -3.77 -0.89 -6.13
N SER A 367 -4.85 -1.61 -6.47
CA SER A 367 -4.93 -3.05 -6.26
C SER A 367 -3.80 -3.77 -6.99
N GLU A 368 -3.55 -3.38 -8.24
CA GLU A 368 -2.49 -3.92 -9.09
C GLU A 368 -1.09 -3.82 -8.46
N MET A 369 -0.73 -2.67 -7.89
CA MET A 369 0.51 -2.49 -7.11
C MET A 369 0.59 -3.40 -5.90
N VAL A 370 -0.52 -3.61 -5.19
CA VAL A 370 -0.57 -4.50 -4.00
C VAL A 370 -0.41 -5.96 -4.42
N PHE A 371 -1.17 -6.43 -5.41
CA PHE A 371 -1.07 -7.79 -5.92
C PHE A 371 0.34 -8.08 -6.49
N GLY A 372 0.95 -7.15 -7.22
CA GLY A 372 2.34 -7.27 -7.68
C GLY A 372 3.38 -7.37 -6.55
N ASN A 373 3.14 -6.72 -5.40
CA ASN A 373 4.07 -6.72 -4.27
C ASN A 373 3.90 -7.91 -3.30
N THR A 374 2.94 -8.82 -3.54
CA THR A 374 2.83 -10.09 -2.79
C THR A 374 4.12 -10.92 -2.84
N VAL A 375 4.77 -10.98 -4.01
CA VAL A 375 6.07 -11.66 -4.21
C VAL A 375 7.18 -11.00 -3.39
N ASN A 376 7.19 -9.65 -3.30
CA ASN A 376 8.16 -8.92 -2.48
C ASN A 376 7.98 -9.22 -0.98
N VAL A 377 6.73 -9.40 -0.51
CA VAL A 377 6.46 -9.85 0.87
C VAL A 377 7.05 -11.23 1.12
N GLN A 378 6.80 -12.19 0.23
CA GLN A 378 7.32 -13.56 0.36
C GLN A 378 8.87 -13.57 0.41
N GLN A 379 9.51 -12.82 -0.48
CA GLN A 379 10.97 -12.65 -0.48
C GLN A 379 11.50 -12.02 0.82
N LEU A 380 10.83 -11.01 1.36
CA LEU A 380 11.22 -10.37 2.62
C LEU A 380 10.98 -11.25 3.86
N ARG A 381 9.95 -12.11 3.84
CA ARG A 381 9.69 -13.11 4.90
C ARG A 381 10.82 -14.14 4.95
N VAL A 382 11.19 -14.71 3.80
CA VAL A 382 12.27 -15.71 3.67
C VAL A 382 13.66 -15.11 3.89
N GLY A 383 13.89 -13.88 3.42
CA GLY A 383 15.20 -13.22 3.48
C GLY A 383 15.57 -12.57 4.82
N ALA A 384 14.65 -12.53 5.80
CA ALA A 384 14.88 -11.92 7.10
C ALA A 384 14.60 -12.91 8.24
N VAL A 385 15.48 -12.94 9.24
CA VAL A 385 15.28 -13.75 10.47
C VAL A 385 14.03 -13.24 11.19
N GLN A 386 12.99 -14.06 11.19
CA GLN A 386 11.72 -13.74 11.84
C GLN A 386 11.87 -13.76 13.36
N THR A 387 11.24 -12.80 14.02
CA THR A 387 11.31 -12.56 15.47
C THR A 387 9.88 -12.63 16.03
N PRO A 388 9.63 -13.36 17.13
CA PRO A 388 8.33 -13.30 17.80
C PRO A 388 8.01 -11.87 18.28
N ILE A 389 6.73 -11.55 18.36
CA ILE A 389 6.24 -10.32 19.00
C ILE A 389 5.16 -10.74 19.99
N PHE A 390 5.40 -10.52 21.28
CA PHE A 390 4.39 -10.58 22.32
C PHE A 390 3.83 -9.18 22.57
N ALA A 391 2.57 -9.10 23.00
CA ALA A 391 1.86 -7.88 23.32
C ALA A 391 1.21 -7.98 24.71
N MET A 392 1.63 -7.12 25.64
CA MET A 392 1.07 -7.07 27.01
C MET A 392 0.15 -5.85 27.16
N ARG A 393 -1.10 -6.08 27.58
CA ARG A 393 -2.10 -5.03 27.83
C ARG A 393 -1.79 -4.31 29.14
N THR A 394 -1.29 -3.08 29.04
CA THR A 394 -0.76 -2.37 30.21
C THR A 394 -1.86 -1.92 31.18
N THR A 395 -1.73 -2.26 32.45
CA THR A 395 -2.65 -1.80 33.52
C THR A 395 -2.35 -0.39 34.01
N ARG A 396 -1.12 0.10 33.76
CA ARG A 396 -0.58 1.39 34.19
C ARG A 396 0.36 1.96 33.13
N ASN A 397 0.75 3.22 33.28
CA ASN A 397 1.84 3.78 32.47
C ASN A 397 3.15 3.02 32.73
N LEU A 398 3.86 2.59 31.67
CA LEU A 398 5.15 1.89 31.75
C LEU A 398 6.28 2.77 31.20
N PRO A 399 7.14 3.37 32.05
CA PRO A 399 8.26 4.20 31.61
C PRO A 399 9.32 3.45 30.80
N LEU A 400 9.91 4.10 29.81
CA LEU A 400 11.01 3.57 29.00
C LEU A 400 12.22 3.12 29.86
N SER A 401 12.47 3.77 31.00
CA SER A 401 13.51 3.38 31.96
C SER A 401 13.19 2.04 32.65
N GLU A 402 11.93 1.76 32.95
CA GLU A 402 11.48 0.50 33.52
C GLU A 402 11.57 -0.64 32.49
N LEU A 403 11.06 -0.40 31.28
CA LEU A 403 11.14 -1.36 30.17
C LEU A 403 12.59 -1.80 29.91
N ARG A 404 13.53 -0.84 29.83
CA ARG A 404 14.97 -1.12 29.67
C ARG A 404 15.56 -1.91 30.83
N ARG A 405 15.20 -1.58 32.07
CA ARG A 405 15.73 -2.24 33.28
C ARG A 405 15.27 -3.69 33.39
N LYS A 406 14.02 -3.97 33.01
CA LYS A 406 13.41 -5.31 33.09
C LYS A 406 13.84 -6.24 31.95
N THR A 407 13.89 -5.73 30.72
CA THR A 407 14.16 -6.55 29.51
C THR A 407 15.63 -6.55 29.07
N GLY A 408 16.47 -5.67 29.64
CA GLY A 408 17.83 -5.42 29.16
C GLY A 408 17.93 -4.75 27.78
N LEU A 409 16.83 -4.63 27.03
CA LEU A 409 16.82 -4.18 25.64
C LEU A 409 17.28 -2.71 25.49
N SER A 410 17.91 -2.43 24.35
CA SER A 410 18.33 -1.08 24.00
C SER A 410 17.13 -0.17 23.72
N THR A 411 17.30 1.15 23.92
CA THR A 411 16.29 2.15 23.54
C THR A 411 15.90 2.07 22.05
N THR A 412 16.84 1.66 21.19
CA THR A 412 16.60 1.48 19.75
C THR A 412 15.69 0.29 19.48
N GLU A 413 15.89 -0.81 20.21
CA GLU A 413 15.16 -2.07 20.03
C GLU A 413 13.76 -2.00 20.66
N LEU A 414 13.62 -1.42 21.85
CA LEU A 414 12.31 -1.10 22.41
C LEU A 414 11.50 -0.20 21.46
N LYS A 415 12.16 0.72 20.73
CA LYS A 415 11.54 1.55 19.68
C LYS A 415 11.48 0.87 18.30
N ARG A 416 11.96 -0.37 18.15
CA ARG A 416 11.72 -1.23 16.98
C ARG A 416 10.39 -1.96 17.17
N PHE A 417 10.19 -2.59 18.34
CA PHE A 417 8.91 -3.21 18.71
C PHE A 417 7.79 -2.20 19.00
N ASN A 418 8.12 -1.03 19.58
CA ASN A 418 7.13 0.01 19.94
C ASN A 418 7.43 1.34 19.21
N PRO A 419 7.15 1.50 17.91
CA PRO A 419 7.46 2.75 17.22
C PRO A 419 6.61 3.97 17.66
N ALA A 420 5.57 3.80 18.48
CA ALA A 420 4.91 4.91 19.18
C ALA A 420 5.66 5.40 20.44
N LEU A 421 6.55 4.58 21.03
CA LEU A 421 7.20 4.85 22.32
C LEU A 421 8.11 6.09 22.29
N VAL A 422 7.72 7.13 23.04
CA VAL A 422 8.53 8.35 23.25
C VAL A 422 9.21 8.34 24.62
N LYS A 423 8.42 8.32 25.71
CA LYS A 423 8.87 8.31 27.12
C LYS A 423 8.31 7.14 27.93
N GLN A 424 7.09 6.70 27.65
CA GLN A 424 6.38 5.61 28.31
C GLN A 424 5.36 5.02 27.33
N VAL A 425 4.93 3.77 27.56
CA VAL A 425 3.67 3.24 27.03
C VAL A 425 2.55 3.70 27.98
N PRO A 426 1.43 4.27 27.50
CA PRO A 426 0.34 4.70 28.36
C PRO A 426 -0.49 3.50 28.84
N ALA A 427 -1.16 3.63 29.98
CA ALA A 427 -2.12 2.63 30.45
C ALA A 427 -3.18 2.29 29.38
N ARG A 428 -3.61 1.02 29.31
CA ARG A 428 -4.54 0.44 28.32
C ARG A 428 -4.04 0.39 26.87
N ALA A 429 -2.84 0.90 26.57
CA ALA A 429 -2.14 0.51 25.35
C ALA A 429 -1.42 -0.83 25.55
N ASN A 430 -0.87 -1.37 24.47
CA ASN A 430 -0.03 -2.57 24.50
C ASN A 430 1.45 -2.18 24.48
N VAL A 431 2.26 -2.84 25.30
CA VAL A 431 3.71 -2.88 25.09
C VAL A 431 4.06 -4.14 24.31
N TYR A 432 4.97 -4.01 23.35
CA TYR A 432 5.38 -5.08 22.45
C TYR A 432 6.86 -5.43 22.68
N LEU A 433 7.17 -6.72 22.73
CA LEU A 433 8.50 -7.26 23.09
C LEU A 433 8.79 -8.57 22.35
N PRO A 434 10.07 -9.03 22.29
CA PRO A 434 10.42 -10.36 21.77
C PRO A 434 10.00 -11.52 22.69
N GLU A 435 9.62 -11.22 23.94
CA GLU A 435 9.24 -12.18 24.98
C GLU A 435 8.06 -11.65 25.79
N TYR A 436 7.28 -12.54 26.42
CA TYR A 436 6.23 -12.15 27.35
C TYR A 436 6.80 -11.79 28.72
N VAL A 437 6.30 -10.71 29.34
CA VAL A 437 6.73 -10.22 30.66
C VAL A 437 5.48 -9.91 31.49
N GLU A 438 5.16 -10.81 32.42
CA GLU A 438 3.91 -10.81 33.19
C GLU A 438 3.66 -9.49 33.94
N GLU A 439 4.69 -8.85 34.50
CA GLU A 439 4.50 -7.62 35.28
C GLU A 439 4.19 -6.37 34.44
N PHE A 440 4.13 -6.52 33.10
CA PHE A 440 3.66 -5.49 32.18
C PHE A 440 2.18 -5.61 31.81
N GLY A 441 1.54 -6.76 32.08
CA GLY A 441 0.10 -6.98 31.91
C GLY A 441 -0.26 -8.25 31.15
N GLU A 442 -1.56 -8.47 30.96
CA GLU A 442 -2.13 -9.65 30.31
C GLU A 442 -1.60 -9.85 28.88
N ASP A 443 -1.32 -11.10 28.51
CA ASP A 443 -0.95 -11.47 27.14
C ASP A 443 -2.15 -11.35 26.18
N VAL A 444 -2.07 -10.33 25.31
CA VAL A 444 -3.04 -10.06 24.25
C VAL A 444 -2.48 -10.41 22.86
N SER A 445 -1.46 -11.27 22.80
CA SER A 445 -0.89 -11.85 21.58
C SER A 445 -1.83 -12.89 20.96
N PHE A 446 -3.05 -12.50 20.61
CA PHE A 446 -4.11 -13.42 20.19
C PHE A 446 -3.74 -14.32 19.00
N TRP A 447 -2.76 -13.93 18.19
CA TRP A 447 -2.23 -14.69 17.05
C TRP A 447 -1.23 -15.79 17.45
N HIS A 448 -0.77 -15.85 18.70
CA HIS A 448 0.05 -16.94 19.27
C HIS A 448 -0.77 -18.13 19.77
N ARG A 449 -2.10 -18.03 19.78
CA ARG A 449 -3.02 -19.09 20.21
C ARG A 449 -3.99 -19.46 19.07
N PRO A 450 -4.67 -20.61 19.10
CA PRO A 450 -5.82 -20.86 18.24
C PRO A 450 -6.92 -19.82 18.48
N ALA A 451 -7.74 -19.54 17.47
CA ALA A 451 -8.95 -18.73 17.65
C ALA A 451 -9.95 -19.46 18.54
N THR A 452 -10.76 -18.73 19.32
CA THR A 452 -11.86 -19.35 20.06
C THR A 452 -12.92 -19.90 19.08
N PRO A 453 -13.61 -21.01 19.38
CA PRO A 453 -14.62 -21.57 18.47
C PRO A 453 -15.76 -20.58 18.13
N SER A 454 -16.13 -19.71 19.08
CA SER A 454 -17.14 -18.66 18.86
C SER A 454 -16.66 -17.58 17.88
N PHE A 455 -15.42 -17.09 18.02
CA PHE A 455 -14.85 -16.16 17.04
C PHE A 455 -14.68 -16.81 15.66
N ALA A 456 -14.20 -18.06 15.62
CA ALA A 456 -13.99 -18.78 14.39
C ALA A 456 -15.29 -19.01 13.61
N ALA A 457 -16.37 -19.39 14.28
CA ALA A 457 -17.70 -19.53 13.68
C ALA A 457 -18.25 -18.17 13.20
N ALA A 458 -18.17 -17.13 14.03
CA ALA A 458 -18.60 -15.78 13.64
C ALA A 458 -17.84 -15.25 12.42
N LEU A 459 -16.52 -15.51 12.33
CA LEU A 459 -15.71 -15.12 11.17
C LEU A 459 -16.04 -15.95 9.93
N ASN A 460 -16.21 -17.27 10.05
CA ASN A 460 -16.60 -18.14 8.94
C ASN A 460 -17.91 -17.66 8.29
N ASP A 461 -18.93 -17.44 9.11
CA ASP A 461 -20.25 -17.02 8.64
C ASP A 461 -20.19 -15.62 8.04
N PHE A 462 -19.40 -14.73 8.65
CA PHE A 462 -19.21 -13.38 8.16
C PHE A 462 -18.52 -13.34 6.79
N VAL A 463 -17.39 -14.03 6.60
CA VAL A 463 -16.67 -13.97 5.31
C VAL A 463 -17.48 -14.59 4.17
N ARG A 464 -18.43 -15.49 4.47
CA ARG A 464 -19.38 -16.13 3.53
C ARG A 464 -20.66 -15.30 3.27
N LEU A 465 -20.73 -14.06 3.76
CA LEU A 465 -21.90 -13.18 3.61
C LEU A 465 -22.04 -12.59 2.20
N GLU A 466 -22.53 -13.40 1.26
CA GLU A 466 -22.71 -13.07 -0.17
C GLU A 466 -23.95 -12.19 -0.44
N ALA A 467 -24.04 -11.07 0.29
CA ALA A 467 -25.19 -10.15 0.23
C ALA A 467 -25.17 -9.16 -0.95
N GLY A 468 -24.02 -8.96 -1.59
CA GLY A 468 -23.81 -8.00 -2.68
C GLY A 468 -23.68 -6.54 -2.22
N VAL A 469 -22.87 -5.74 -2.94
CA VAL A 469 -22.47 -4.37 -2.55
C VAL A 469 -23.66 -3.44 -2.28
N GLU A 470 -24.75 -3.60 -3.03
CA GLU A 470 -25.94 -2.73 -2.92
C GLU A 470 -26.66 -2.92 -1.60
N ARG A 471 -26.82 -4.18 -1.18
CA ARG A 471 -27.57 -4.53 0.03
C ARG A 471 -26.90 -4.01 1.28
N TRP A 472 -25.56 -3.93 1.29
CA TRP A 472 -24.78 -3.25 2.31
C TRP A 472 -25.08 -1.74 2.42
N HIS A 473 -25.72 -1.12 1.42
CA HIS A 473 -26.13 0.28 1.45
C HIS A 473 -27.61 0.46 1.84
N GLU A 474 -28.45 -0.57 1.77
CA GLU A 474 -29.82 -0.55 2.28
C GLU A 474 -29.87 -0.47 3.81
N ALA A 475 -30.84 0.27 4.37
CA ALA A 475 -31.03 0.35 5.82
C ALA A 475 -31.49 -0.97 6.46
N SER A 476 -32.25 -1.79 5.72
CA SER A 476 -32.68 -3.15 6.08
C SER A 476 -31.53 -4.03 6.58
N PHE A 477 -30.39 -3.97 5.90
CA PHE A 477 -29.22 -4.81 6.14
C PHE A 477 -28.39 -4.36 7.34
N GLU A 478 -28.70 -3.22 7.96
CA GLU A 478 -28.04 -2.80 9.20
C GLU A 478 -28.27 -3.81 10.33
N ALA A 479 -29.43 -4.44 10.40
CA ALA A 479 -29.72 -5.46 11.40
C ALA A 479 -28.72 -6.63 11.33
N THR A 480 -28.48 -7.18 10.14
CA THR A 480 -27.50 -8.26 9.91
C THR A 480 -26.07 -7.82 10.26
N LEU A 481 -25.67 -6.59 9.92
CA LEU A 481 -24.35 -6.09 10.29
C LEU A 481 -24.20 -5.86 11.80
N ARG A 482 -25.28 -5.51 12.51
CA ARG A 482 -25.32 -5.39 13.97
C ARG A 482 -25.28 -6.75 14.66
N GLU A 483 -26.02 -7.74 14.16
CA GLU A 483 -25.95 -9.13 14.62
C GLU A 483 -24.50 -9.65 14.58
N PHE A 484 -23.78 -9.45 13.46
CA PHE A 484 -22.37 -9.80 13.39
C PHE A 484 -21.50 -8.98 14.36
N GLN A 485 -21.73 -7.67 14.49
CA GLN A 485 -21.02 -6.81 15.43
C GLN A 485 -21.21 -7.25 16.89
N GLU A 486 -22.40 -7.74 17.24
CA GLU A 486 -22.76 -8.30 18.55
C GLU A 486 -22.12 -9.68 18.75
N ARG A 487 -22.30 -10.62 17.80
CA ARG A 487 -21.66 -11.95 17.82
C ARG A 487 -20.13 -11.89 17.98
N PHE A 488 -19.45 -10.95 17.34
CA PHE A 488 -18.01 -10.75 17.54
C PHE A 488 -17.68 -10.18 18.94
N GLN A 489 -18.52 -9.26 19.46
CA GLN A 489 -18.33 -8.67 20.79
C GLN A 489 -18.56 -9.69 21.92
N GLU A 490 -19.54 -10.59 21.75
CA GLU A 490 -19.88 -11.67 22.69
C GLU A 490 -18.80 -12.73 22.84
N THR A 491 -17.84 -12.82 21.90
CA THR A 491 -16.70 -13.75 22.02
C THR A 491 -15.82 -13.49 23.24
N GLY A 492 -15.86 -12.27 23.80
CA GLY A 492 -14.98 -11.85 24.90
C GLY A 492 -13.50 -11.73 24.53
N THR A 493 -13.17 -11.77 23.23
CA THR A 493 -11.77 -11.80 22.74
C THR A 493 -11.26 -10.44 22.25
N GLU A 494 -9.94 -10.28 22.16
CA GLU A 494 -9.30 -9.12 21.53
C GLU A 494 -9.59 -9.07 20.03
N GLU A 495 -9.50 -10.19 19.31
CA GLU A 495 -9.86 -10.25 17.89
C GLU A 495 -11.35 -9.96 17.64
N GLY A 496 -12.25 -10.46 18.49
CA GLY A 496 -13.69 -10.15 18.44
C GLY A 496 -13.97 -8.68 18.74
N THR A 497 -13.28 -8.09 19.72
CA THR A 497 -13.36 -6.67 20.06
C THR A 497 -12.91 -5.77 18.89
N VAL A 498 -11.85 -6.17 18.17
CA VAL A 498 -11.38 -5.45 16.96
C VAL A 498 -12.38 -5.57 15.81
N MET A 499 -12.96 -6.75 15.57
CA MET A 499 -14.02 -6.93 14.56
C MET A 499 -15.27 -6.11 14.89
N ALA A 500 -15.77 -6.19 16.12
CA ALA A 500 -16.94 -5.43 16.57
C ALA A 500 -16.71 -3.91 16.48
N THR A 501 -15.54 -3.43 16.90
CA THR A 501 -15.16 -2.00 16.80
C THR A 501 -15.12 -1.53 15.33
N THR A 502 -14.56 -2.34 14.43
CA THR A 502 -14.40 -1.97 13.03
C THR A 502 -15.71 -2.10 12.24
N LEU A 503 -16.56 -3.08 12.55
CA LEU A 503 -17.94 -3.16 12.05
C LEU A 503 -18.76 -1.95 12.50
N ARG A 504 -18.70 -1.58 13.78
CA ARG A 504 -19.38 -0.38 14.31
C ARG A 504 -18.94 0.90 13.61
N TYR A 505 -17.66 1.01 13.24
CA TYR A 505 -17.13 2.09 12.40
C TYR A 505 -17.69 2.07 10.96
N VAL A 506 -17.69 0.91 10.31
CA VAL A 506 -18.21 0.74 8.94
C VAL A 506 -19.71 1.00 8.86
N ILE A 507 -20.50 0.46 9.78
CA ILE A 507 -21.94 0.75 9.92
C ILE A 507 -22.16 2.27 10.10
N GLY A 508 -21.33 2.92 10.93
CA GLY A 508 -21.35 4.37 11.10
C GLY A 508 -21.16 5.15 9.79
N ASP A 509 -20.15 4.81 8.98
CA ASP A 509 -19.91 5.47 7.69
C ASP A 509 -21.02 5.17 6.66
N LEU A 510 -21.48 3.92 6.57
CA LEU A 510 -22.56 3.48 5.67
C LEU A 510 -23.89 4.22 5.93
N ARG A 511 -24.16 4.62 7.18
CA ARG A 511 -25.42 5.26 7.58
C ARG A 511 -25.37 6.77 7.73
N THR A 512 -24.23 7.33 8.11
CA THR A 512 -24.07 8.78 8.27
C THR A 512 -23.55 9.48 7.01
N SER A 513 -22.89 8.76 6.10
CA SER A 513 -22.45 9.32 4.83
C SER A 513 -23.57 9.35 3.78
N ARG A 514 -23.47 10.27 2.81
CA ARG A 514 -24.37 10.29 1.64
C ARG A 514 -24.04 9.19 0.60
N ARG A 515 -23.22 8.17 0.93
CA ARG A 515 -22.72 7.16 -0.02
C ARG A 515 -23.84 6.47 -0.80
N ALA A 516 -24.80 5.89 -0.09
CA ALA A 516 -25.93 5.17 -0.70
C ALA A 516 -26.71 6.05 -1.68
N ALA A 517 -27.09 7.26 -1.25
CA ALA A 517 -27.82 8.23 -2.08
C ALA A 517 -27.03 8.68 -3.31
N ILE A 518 -25.71 8.93 -3.18
CA ILE A 518 -24.85 9.34 -4.29
C ILE A 518 -24.68 8.22 -5.32
N LEU A 519 -24.62 6.97 -4.89
CA LEU A 519 -24.50 5.82 -5.80
C LEU A 519 -25.85 5.49 -6.48
N SER A 520 -26.97 5.60 -5.76
CA SER A 520 -28.33 5.46 -6.33
C SER A 520 -28.62 6.56 -7.37
N GLU A 521 -28.28 7.82 -7.07
CA GLU A 521 -28.32 8.92 -8.06
C GLU A 521 -27.40 8.61 -9.26
N PHE A 522 -26.18 8.14 -9.01
CA PHE A 522 -25.24 7.82 -10.08
C PHE A 522 -25.72 6.69 -10.99
N ARG A 523 -26.48 5.71 -10.48
CA ARG A 523 -27.12 4.66 -11.29
C ARG A 523 -28.20 5.22 -12.21
N THR A 524 -29.10 6.02 -11.66
CA THR A 524 -30.41 6.35 -12.25
C THR A 524 -30.47 7.68 -12.99
N ASN A 525 -29.55 8.60 -12.74
CA ASN A 525 -29.56 9.95 -13.34
C ASN A 525 -29.30 9.88 -14.85
N GLY A 526 -30.30 10.27 -15.65
CA GLY A 526 -30.25 10.25 -17.12
C GLY A 526 -29.04 10.98 -17.70
N ARG A 527 -28.63 12.12 -17.14
CA ARG A 527 -27.44 12.88 -17.59
C ARG A 527 -26.13 12.11 -17.38
N ILE A 528 -26.07 11.27 -16.34
CA ILE A 528 -24.93 10.37 -16.11
C ILE A 528 -24.94 9.22 -17.14
N LEU A 529 -26.11 8.67 -17.45
CA LEU A 529 -26.26 7.64 -18.49
C LEU A 529 -25.91 8.19 -19.89
N ASP A 530 -26.29 9.42 -20.21
CA ASP A 530 -25.92 10.09 -21.46
C ASP A 530 -24.41 10.33 -21.55
N LEU A 531 -23.80 10.81 -20.46
CA LEU A 531 -22.36 11.05 -20.39
C LEU A 531 -21.56 9.74 -20.48
N PHE A 532 -22.07 8.66 -19.90
CA PHE A 532 -21.52 7.31 -20.03
C PHE A 532 -21.61 6.80 -21.48
N ARG A 533 -22.80 6.86 -22.10
CA ARG A 533 -23.01 6.43 -23.50
C ARG A 533 -22.11 7.20 -24.46
N ARG A 534 -22.01 8.52 -24.29
CA ARG A 534 -21.10 9.38 -25.06
C ARG A 534 -19.63 9.01 -24.85
N GLY A 535 -19.23 8.72 -23.61
CA GLY A 535 -17.86 8.28 -23.32
C GLY A 535 -17.51 6.97 -24.03
N LEU A 536 -18.42 5.99 -23.98
CA LEU A 536 -18.26 4.72 -24.68
C LEU A 536 -18.22 4.88 -26.21
N GLN A 537 -18.98 5.82 -26.77
CA GLN A 537 -18.94 6.15 -28.20
C GLN A 537 -17.60 6.80 -28.61
N GLU A 538 -17.11 7.79 -27.85
CA GLU A 538 -15.83 8.45 -28.16
C GLU A 538 -14.64 7.49 -28.00
N LEU A 539 -14.67 6.55 -27.05
CA LEU A 539 -13.66 5.49 -26.92
C LEU A 539 -13.68 4.52 -28.09
N ARG A 540 -14.87 4.09 -28.54
CA ARG A 540 -15.02 3.18 -29.69
C ARG A 540 -14.61 3.80 -31.01
N ALA A 541 -14.75 5.12 -31.16
CA ALA A 541 -14.29 5.83 -32.35
C ALA A 541 -12.76 5.93 -32.39
N GLY A 542 -12.11 6.21 -31.24
CA GLY A 542 -10.64 6.18 -31.15
C GLY A 542 -10.07 4.81 -31.51
N ALA A 543 -10.64 3.74 -30.95
CA ALA A 543 -10.27 2.35 -31.25
C ALA A 543 -10.72 1.83 -32.64
N SER A 544 -11.02 2.73 -33.58
CA SER A 544 -11.25 2.42 -35.00
C SER A 544 -10.44 3.31 -35.96
N ASP A 545 -9.65 4.23 -35.43
CA ASP A 545 -8.70 5.07 -36.18
C ASP A 545 -7.23 4.57 -36.03
N ASP A 546 -7.00 3.57 -35.17
CA ASP A 546 -5.77 2.76 -34.99
C ASP A 546 -5.89 1.38 -35.68
#